data_AF-A0A369A1Q2-F1
#
_entry.id   AF-A0A369A1Q2-F1
#
_cell.length_a   1.000
_cell.length_b   1.000
_cell.length_c   1.000
_cell.angle_alpha   90.00
_cell.angle_beta   90.00
_cell.angle_gamma   90.00
#
_symmetry.space_group_name_H-M   'P 1'
#
loop_
_entity.id
_entity.type
_entity.pdbx_description
1 polymer ?
#
loop_
_entity_poly.entity_id
_entity_poly.type
_entity_poly.pdbx_seq_one_letter_code
_entity_poly.pdbx_strand_id
1 'polypeptide(L)'
;MLRSLIGTLLVLNCSNTVFAQKLEDGKWVDDNLTFKVVYENIRKAGELQLCIANLENDLCIGNLMTPFEVFVYDRKDSLIWSSIWTGTNMQLKFKKRLPMAAKVHIKAKVPYVINKLTTTRIYQQSPLELLYVIQ
;
A
#
# COMPACT_ATOMS: atom_id res chain seq x y z
N MET A 1 -0.78 -64.29 12.14
CA MET A 1 -0.13 -63.12 12.73
C MET A 1 -0.59 -61.88 11.98
N LEU A 2 -1.17 -60.96 12.71
CA LEU A 2 -1.89 -59.76 12.28
C LEU A 2 -0.89 -58.60 12.12
N ARG A 3 -0.82 -57.93 10.97
CA ARG A 3 -0.28 -56.55 10.88
C ARG A 3 -1.05 -55.73 9.86
N SER A 4 -2.06 -55.04 10.39
CA SER A 4 -2.79 -53.95 9.75
C SER A 4 -1.85 -52.75 9.59
N LEU A 5 -1.68 -52.25 8.36
CA LEU A 5 -1.02 -50.98 8.06
C LEU A 5 -2.11 -49.95 7.83
N ILE A 6 -2.49 -49.24 8.90
CA ILE A 6 -3.35 -48.07 8.83
C ILE A 6 -2.47 -46.90 8.36
N GLY A 7 -2.57 -46.57 7.07
CA GLY A 7 -1.99 -45.37 6.50
C GLY A 7 -2.87 -44.17 6.86
N THR A 8 -2.46 -43.38 7.85
CA THR A 8 -3.12 -42.14 8.24
C THR A 8 -2.93 -41.10 7.12
N LEU A 9 -4.00 -40.79 6.40
CA LEU A 9 -4.06 -39.71 5.42
C LEU A 9 -4.08 -38.36 6.16
N LEU A 10 -2.94 -37.67 6.17
CA LEU A 10 -2.80 -36.33 6.74
C LEU A 10 -3.41 -35.31 5.76
N VAL A 11 -4.67 -34.93 5.97
CA VAL A 11 -5.32 -33.86 5.21
C VAL A 11 -4.84 -32.52 5.78
N LEU A 12 -3.82 -31.91 5.14
CA LEU A 12 -3.45 -30.52 5.41
C LEU A 12 -4.56 -29.61 4.86
N ASN A 13 -5.47 -29.17 5.72
CA ASN A 13 -6.34 -28.03 5.45
C ASN A 13 -5.50 -26.75 5.51
N CYS A 14 -4.96 -26.30 4.37
CA CYS A 14 -4.48 -24.94 4.22
C CYS A 14 -5.68 -23.99 4.23
N SER A 15 -6.03 -23.49 5.42
CA SER A 15 -6.97 -22.38 5.58
C SER A 15 -6.37 -21.13 4.94
N ASN A 16 -6.70 -20.84 3.69
CA ASN A 16 -6.42 -19.54 3.09
C ASN A 16 -7.27 -18.50 3.81
N THR A 17 -6.69 -17.80 4.78
CA THR A 17 -7.33 -16.64 5.40
C THR A 17 -7.33 -15.52 4.37
N VAL A 18 -8.42 -15.40 3.63
CA VAL A 18 -8.70 -14.23 2.79
C VAL A 18 -8.82 -13.03 3.75
N PHE A 19 -7.86 -12.10 3.71
CA PHE A 19 -7.92 -10.88 4.50
C PHE A 19 -8.84 -9.89 3.78
N ALA A 20 -10.14 -10.07 3.96
CA ALA A 20 -11.17 -9.12 3.59
C ALA A 20 -11.44 -8.14 4.76
N GLN A 21 -12.12 -7.03 4.47
CA GLN A 21 -12.60 -6.09 5.49
C GLN A 21 -13.41 -6.81 6.58
N LYS A 22 -13.01 -6.63 7.84
CA LYS A 22 -13.70 -7.18 9.01
C LYS A 22 -14.19 -6.05 9.91
N LEU A 23 -15.31 -6.27 10.57
CA LEU A 23 -15.79 -5.37 11.62
C LEU A 23 -15.31 -5.91 12.97
N GLU A 24 -14.36 -5.22 13.58
CA GLU A 24 -13.76 -5.57 14.88
C GLU A 24 -13.91 -4.38 15.82
N ASP A 25 -14.51 -4.59 17.00
CA ASP A 25 -14.78 -3.55 17.99
C ASP A 25 -15.46 -2.29 17.42
N GLY A 26 -16.38 -2.49 16.46
CA GLY A 26 -17.11 -1.41 15.79
C GLY A 26 -16.29 -0.63 14.74
N LYS A 27 -15.08 -1.09 14.40
CA LYS A 27 -14.21 -0.52 13.37
C LYS A 27 -14.06 -1.48 12.20
N TRP A 28 -14.09 -0.94 10.98
CA TRP A 28 -13.69 -1.71 9.80
C TRP A 28 -12.16 -1.83 9.79
N VAL A 29 -11.63 -3.03 9.60
CA VAL A 29 -10.19 -3.35 9.59
C VAL A 29 -9.87 -4.14 8.31
N ASP A 30 -8.78 -3.78 7.63
CA ASP A 30 -8.32 -4.48 6.42
C ASP A 30 -6.81 -4.31 6.22
N ASP A 31 -6.00 -5.18 6.82
CA ASP A 31 -4.54 -5.12 6.73
C ASP A 31 -3.99 -5.59 5.37
N ASN A 32 -4.85 -5.84 4.39
CA ASN A 32 -4.50 -6.30 3.05
C ASN A 32 -4.32 -5.15 2.06
N LEU A 33 -4.23 -3.91 2.55
CA LEU A 33 -4.11 -2.71 1.72
C LEU A 33 -2.68 -2.20 1.68
N THR A 34 -2.27 -1.67 0.53
CA THR A 34 -0.95 -1.06 0.34
C THR A 34 -0.98 0.09 -0.63
N PHE A 35 0.05 0.95 -0.60
CA PHE A 35 0.30 1.84 -1.73
C PHE A 35 0.91 1.06 -2.90
N LYS A 36 0.53 1.43 -4.11
CA LYS A 36 1.12 0.93 -5.36
C LYS A 36 1.48 2.09 -6.27
N VAL A 37 2.67 2.03 -6.88
CA VAL A 37 3.04 2.94 -7.98
C VAL A 37 2.39 2.44 -9.26
N VAL A 38 1.58 3.31 -9.89
CA VAL A 38 0.91 3.05 -11.16
C VAL A 38 1.72 3.61 -12.33
N TYR A 39 2.34 4.77 -12.13
CA TYR A 39 3.19 5.43 -13.11
C TYR A 39 4.25 6.27 -12.39
N GLU A 40 5.45 6.32 -12.95
CA GLU A 40 6.57 7.07 -12.41
C GLU A 40 7.35 7.76 -13.53
N ASN A 41 7.58 9.06 -13.38
CA ASN A 41 8.43 9.86 -14.24
C ASN A 41 8.98 11.07 -13.45
N ILE A 42 9.51 10.81 -12.27
CA ILE A 42 9.99 11.79 -11.30
C ILE A 42 11.23 12.51 -11.83
N ARG A 43 12.16 11.76 -12.45
CA ARG A 43 13.44 12.31 -12.93
C ARG A 43 13.27 13.30 -14.08
N LYS A 44 12.38 13.00 -15.03
CA LYS A 44 12.22 13.82 -16.25
C LYS A 44 11.09 14.82 -16.13
N ALA A 45 9.94 14.41 -15.58
CA ALA A 45 8.73 15.22 -15.54
C ALA A 45 8.27 15.62 -14.12
N GLY A 46 8.83 15.02 -13.06
CA GLY A 46 8.37 15.25 -11.69
C GLY A 46 6.97 14.66 -11.45
N GLU A 47 6.66 13.53 -12.08
CA GLU A 47 5.35 12.88 -12.00
C GLU A 47 5.42 11.56 -11.25
N LEU A 48 4.42 11.31 -10.42
CA LEU A 48 4.22 10.03 -9.72
C LEU A 48 2.72 9.79 -9.61
N GLN A 49 2.26 8.60 -10.00
CA GLN A 49 0.88 8.18 -9.79
C GLN A 49 0.86 6.99 -8.85
N LEU A 50 0.01 7.09 -7.83
CA LEU A 50 -0.21 6.07 -6.83
C LEU A 50 -1.65 5.56 -6.90
N CYS A 51 -1.88 4.39 -6.33
CA CYS A 51 -3.19 3.95 -5.90
C CYS A 51 -3.07 3.22 -4.55
N ILE A 52 -4.20 3.03 -3.87
CA ILE A 52 -4.30 2.00 -2.82
C ILE A 52 -4.72 0.71 -3.52
N ALA A 53 -3.95 -0.35 -3.32
CA ALA A 53 -4.20 -1.67 -3.90
C ALA A 53 -4.43 -2.70 -2.81
N ASN A 54 -5.08 -3.80 -3.18
CA ASN A 54 -5.11 -5.02 -2.39
C ASN A 54 -3.80 -5.80 -2.60
N LEU A 55 -3.16 -6.25 -1.53
CA LEU A 55 -1.86 -6.96 -1.59
C LEU A 55 -1.98 -8.33 -2.25
N GLU A 56 -3.09 -9.05 -2.07
CA GLU A 56 -3.26 -10.42 -2.61
C GLU A 56 -3.40 -10.44 -4.14
N ASN A 57 -4.17 -9.51 -4.71
CA ASN A 57 -4.49 -9.51 -6.15
C ASN A 57 -3.86 -8.34 -6.94
N ASP A 58 -3.15 -7.44 -6.27
CA ASP A 58 -2.45 -6.30 -6.86
C ASP A 58 -3.38 -5.34 -7.66
N LEU A 59 -4.69 -5.35 -7.38
CA LEU A 59 -5.68 -4.50 -8.03
C LEU A 59 -5.85 -3.17 -7.29
N CYS A 60 -5.80 -2.06 -8.04
CA CYS A 60 -6.09 -0.74 -7.51
C CYS A 60 -7.57 -0.58 -7.13
N ILE A 61 -7.82 -0.06 -5.93
CA ILE A 61 -9.16 0.24 -5.42
C ILE A 61 -9.42 1.74 -5.54
N GLY A 62 -10.14 2.14 -6.59
CA GLY A 62 -10.26 3.54 -7.00
C GLY A 62 -11.03 4.45 -6.03
N ASN A 63 -11.81 3.90 -5.10
CA ASN A 63 -12.60 4.66 -4.13
C ASN A 63 -11.92 4.82 -2.76
N LEU A 64 -10.67 4.39 -2.58
CA LEU A 64 -9.94 4.58 -1.32
C LEU A 64 -9.01 5.81 -1.38
N MET A 65 -8.85 6.46 -0.23
CA MET A 65 -7.87 7.53 -0.05
C MET A 65 -7.30 7.54 1.37
N THR A 66 -6.12 8.10 1.56
CA THR A 66 -5.56 8.42 2.87
C THR A 66 -4.61 9.60 2.72
N PRO A 67 -4.53 10.56 3.65
CA PRO A 67 -3.50 11.59 3.61
C PRO A 67 -2.12 10.95 3.78
N PHE A 68 -1.14 11.40 2.99
CA PHE A 68 0.20 10.82 3.00
C PHE A 68 1.29 11.87 2.77
N GLU A 69 2.50 11.50 3.13
CA GLU A 69 3.73 12.26 2.92
C GLU A 69 4.58 11.55 1.88
N VAL A 70 5.26 12.32 1.04
CA VAL A 70 6.19 11.82 0.04
C VAL A 70 7.56 12.40 0.34
N PHE A 71 8.55 11.53 0.40
CA PHE A 71 9.96 11.86 0.59
C PHE A 71 10.76 11.29 -0.57
N VAL A 72 11.51 12.13 -1.27
CA VAL A 72 12.34 11.72 -2.41
C VAL A 72 13.81 11.85 -2.01
N TYR A 73 14.56 10.78 -2.22
CA TYR A 73 15.96 10.67 -1.86
C TYR A 73 16.82 10.48 -3.11
N ASP A 74 18.07 10.96 -3.05
CA ASP A 74 19.08 10.66 -4.07
C ASP A 74 19.80 9.32 -3.80
N ARG A 75 20.82 9.01 -4.61
CA ARG A 75 21.60 7.76 -4.49
C ARG A 75 22.49 7.70 -3.23
N LYS A 76 22.67 8.81 -2.54
CA LYS A 76 23.43 8.91 -1.28
C LYS A 76 22.51 8.93 -0.06
N ASP A 77 21.24 8.58 -0.24
CA ASP A 77 20.21 8.63 0.80
C ASP A 77 19.95 10.03 1.37
N SER A 78 20.34 11.07 0.63
CA SER A 78 20.03 12.45 1.02
C SER A 78 18.61 12.81 0.60
N LEU A 79 17.81 13.36 1.51
CA LEU A 79 16.48 13.88 1.22
C LEU A 79 16.61 15.11 0.30
N ILE A 80 16.10 15.00 -0.93
CA ILE A 80 16.18 16.09 -1.93
C ILE A 80 14.85 16.80 -2.12
N TRP A 81 13.74 16.20 -1.68
CA TRP A 81 12.41 16.78 -1.77
C TRP A 81 11.42 16.09 -0.84
N SER A 82 10.46 16.84 -0.30
CA SER A 82 9.31 16.28 0.42
C SER A 82 8.03 17.10 0.23
N SER A 83 6.88 16.47 0.47
CA SER A 83 5.56 17.11 0.44
C SER A 83 4.49 16.30 1.15
N ILE A 84 3.35 16.93 1.42
CA ILE A 84 2.17 16.32 2.05
C ILE A 84 1.01 16.39 1.05
N TRP A 85 0.25 15.30 0.94
CA TRP A 85 -0.90 15.17 0.04
C TRP A 85 -2.13 14.69 0.81
N THR A 86 -3.31 15.14 0.38
CA THR A 86 -4.59 14.77 1.00
C THR A 86 -5.02 13.35 0.67
N GLY A 87 -4.49 12.77 -0.43
CA GLY A 87 -4.92 11.48 -0.97
C GLY A 87 -6.17 11.51 -1.85
N THR A 88 -6.84 12.66 -1.96
CA THR A 88 -8.05 12.81 -2.80
C THR A 88 -7.73 12.58 -4.29
N ASN A 89 -6.58 13.07 -4.73
CA ASN A 89 -5.99 12.77 -6.02
C ASN A 89 -4.61 12.15 -5.80
N MET A 90 -4.40 10.94 -6.33
CA MET A 90 -3.14 10.22 -6.24
C MET A 90 -2.30 10.32 -7.52
N GLN A 91 -2.61 11.28 -8.40
CA GLN A 91 -1.73 11.74 -9.48
C GLN A 91 -0.96 12.97 -9.01
N LEU A 92 0.31 12.78 -8.68
CA LEU A 92 1.19 13.81 -8.13
C LEU A 92 2.00 14.46 -9.23
N LYS A 93 2.01 15.80 -9.21
CA LYS A 93 2.91 16.63 -10.00
C LYS A 93 3.77 17.47 -9.06
N PHE A 94 5.06 17.19 -9.04
CA PHE A 94 6.02 17.97 -8.27
C PHE A 94 6.28 19.32 -8.93
N LYS A 95 6.61 20.33 -8.13
CA LYS A 95 6.90 21.70 -8.61
C LYS A 95 8.07 21.76 -9.60
N LYS A 96 8.96 20.76 -9.55
CA LYS A 96 10.12 20.62 -10.42
C LYS A 96 10.38 19.15 -10.70
N ARG A 97 11.00 18.85 -11.85
CA ARG A 97 11.64 17.55 -12.08
C ARG A 97 12.78 17.33 -11.08
N LEU A 98 13.04 16.07 -10.72
CA LEU A 98 14.06 15.70 -9.74
C LEU A 98 15.09 14.74 -10.38
N PRO A 99 16.04 15.24 -11.22
CA PRO A 99 16.92 14.37 -12.00
C PRO A 99 17.81 13.44 -11.17
N MET A 100 18.11 13.82 -9.92
CA MET A 100 18.94 13.04 -9.00
C MET A 100 18.15 12.03 -8.17
N ALA A 101 16.82 11.95 -8.34
CA ALA A 101 15.97 11.06 -7.55
C ALA A 101 16.33 9.58 -7.78
N ALA A 102 16.51 8.85 -6.69
CA ALA A 102 16.84 7.42 -6.69
C ALA A 102 15.77 6.59 -5.98
N LYS A 103 15.18 7.10 -4.91
CA LYS A 103 14.16 6.43 -4.13
C LYS A 103 13.06 7.40 -3.74
N VAL A 104 11.84 6.89 -3.64
CA VAL A 104 10.71 7.62 -3.06
C VAL A 104 10.10 6.79 -1.94
N HIS A 105 9.85 7.43 -0.82
CA HIS A 105 9.18 6.86 0.34
C HIS A 105 7.84 7.57 0.50
N ILE A 106 6.76 6.78 0.49
CA ILE A 106 5.39 7.23 0.68
C ILE A 106 4.90 6.68 2.01
N LYS A 107 4.40 7.57 2.88
CA LYS A 107 3.90 7.18 4.20
C LYS A 107 2.55 7.81 4.49
N ALA A 108 1.56 6.99 4.81
CA ALA A 108 0.27 7.49 5.28
C ALA A 108 0.44 8.19 6.63
N LYS A 109 -0.29 9.29 6.81
CA LYS A 109 -0.26 10.06 8.07
C LYS A 109 -1.11 9.45 9.17
N VAL A 110 -1.99 8.52 8.81
CA VAL A 110 -2.98 7.90 9.70
C VAL A 110 -3.06 6.40 9.44
N PRO A 111 -3.36 5.58 10.47
CA PRO A 111 -3.48 4.13 10.35
C PRO A 111 -4.86 3.70 9.83
N TYR A 112 -5.36 4.38 8.80
CA TYR A 112 -6.60 4.01 8.11
C TYR A 112 -6.65 4.59 6.71
N VAL A 113 -7.46 3.99 5.87
CA VAL A 113 -7.91 4.55 4.60
C VAL A 113 -9.38 4.96 4.72
N ILE A 114 -9.83 5.84 3.86
CA ILE A 114 -11.20 6.35 3.80
C ILE A 114 -11.80 5.88 2.48
N ASN A 115 -12.94 5.23 2.55
CA ASN A 115 -13.78 5.02 1.38
C ASN A 115 -14.46 6.34 1.03
N LYS A 116 -14.11 6.92 -0.12
CA LYS A 116 -14.60 8.21 -0.60
C LYS A 116 -16.12 8.25 -0.79
N LEU A 117 -16.74 7.10 -1.06
CA LEU A 117 -18.18 7.01 -1.34
C LEU A 117 -18.99 6.99 -0.05
N THR A 118 -18.48 6.34 1.00
CA THR A 118 -19.23 6.11 2.25
C THR A 118 -18.70 6.90 3.43
N THR A 119 -17.54 7.56 3.28
CA THR A 119 -16.77 8.23 4.35
C THR A 119 -16.29 7.30 5.47
N THR A 120 -16.47 5.98 5.28
CA THR A 120 -16.06 4.95 6.24
C THR A 120 -14.54 4.88 6.33
N ARG A 121 -14.03 4.84 7.56
CA ARG A 121 -12.63 4.55 7.85
C ARG A 121 -12.42 3.05 7.92
N ILE A 122 -11.41 2.56 7.19
CA ILE A 122 -10.96 1.18 7.20
C ILE A 122 -9.55 1.20 7.79
N TYR A 123 -9.45 0.75 9.03
CA TYR A 123 -8.26 0.78 9.86
C TYR A 123 -7.25 -0.28 9.42
N GLN A 124 -6.00 0.06 9.68
CA GLN A 124 -4.81 -0.76 9.48
C GLN A 124 -4.11 -0.91 10.82
N GLN A 125 -3.34 -1.97 11.03
CA GLN A 125 -2.44 -2.13 12.18
C GLN A 125 -1.41 -1.00 12.25
N SER A 126 -0.93 -0.54 11.09
CA SER A 126 0.01 0.56 10.96
C SER A 126 -0.33 1.43 9.75
N PRO A 127 0.11 2.71 9.70
CA PRO A 127 -0.06 3.52 8.50
C PRO A 127 0.59 2.84 7.29
N LEU A 128 -0.10 2.89 6.15
CA LEU A 128 0.43 2.36 4.89
C LEU A 128 1.79 3.00 4.57
N GLU A 129 2.74 2.20 4.13
CA GLU A 129 4.09 2.64 3.83
C GLU A 129 4.60 1.94 2.56
N LEU A 130 5.30 2.68 1.70
CA LEU A 130 5.91 2.16 0.49
C LEU A 130 7.26 2.83 0.25
N LEU A 131 8.30 2.01 0.14
CA LEU A 131 9.60 2.42 -0.37
C LEU A 131 9.75 1.93 -1.81
N TYR A 132 9.88 2.84 -2.77
CA TYR A 132 9.99 2.55 -4.19
C TYR A 132 11.33 3.02 -4.75
N VAL A 133 12.03 2.14 -5.46
CA VAL A 133 13.27 2.46 -6.18
C VAL A 133 12.93 2.95 -7.57
N ILE A 134 13.36 4.17 -7.90
CA ILE A 134 13.09 4.83 -9.17
C ILE A 134 13.90 4.19 -10.28
N GLN A 135 13.24 3.82 -11.37
CA GLN A 135 13.85 3.15 -12.52
C GLN A 135 14.55 4.16 -13.45
#